data_AF-A0A1F8LPZ1-F1
#
_entry.id   AF-A0A1F8LPZ1-F1
#
_cell.length_a   1.000
_cell.length_b   1.000
_cell.length_c   1.000
_cell.angle_alpha   90.00
_cell.angle_beta   90.00
_cell.angle_gamma   90.00
#
_symmetry.space_group_name_H-M   'P 1'
#
loop_
_entity.id
_entity.type
_entity.pdbx_description
1 polymer ?
#
loop_
_entity_poly.entity_id
_entity_poly.type
_entity_poly.pdbx_seq_one_letter_code
_entity_poly.pdbx_strand_id
1 'polypeptide(L)' 'MPISIDNHTYYMIAEACELAGTRRNTLLRWIREGRFPDVKIRDRNGWRLFVEGDIERLRAEVNKIKRIERE' A
#
# COMPACT_ATOMS: atom_id res chain seq x y z
N MET A 1 -7.42 -3.63 12.13
CA MET A 1 -8.03 -2.49 12.85
C MET A 1 -7.31 -1.21 12.42
N PRO A 2 -8.02 -0.30 11.72
CA PRO A 2 -7.46 0.99 11.34
C PRO A 2 -7.20 1.86 12.58
N ILE A 3 -6.10 2.61 12.55
CA ILE A 3 -5.70 3.49 13.64
C ILE A 3 -6.13 4.90 13.23
N SER A 4 -7.05 5.50 13.98
CA SER A 4 -7.45 6.89 13.76
C SER A 4 -6.62 7.80 14.67
N ILE A 5 -5.75 8.63 14.09
CA ILE A 5 -4.94 9.61 14.83
C ILE A 5 -5.27 10.98 14.24
N ASP A 6 -5.67 11.94 15.09
CA ASP A 6 -5.90 13.33 14.69
C ASP A 6 -6.88 13.48 13.51
N ASN A 7 -7.99 12.75 13.55
CA ASN A 7 -9.01 12.73 12.48
C ASN A 7 -8.53 12.17 11.12
N HIS A 8 -7.34 11.55 11.08
CA HIS A 8 -6.83 10.83 9.93
C HIS A 8 -6.85 9.32 10.18
N THR A 9 -7.38 8.57 9.22
CA THR A 9 -7.41 7.11 9.27
C THR A 9 -6.12 6.55 8.66
N TYR A 10 -5.39 5.80 9.49
CA TYR A 10 -4.19 5.10 9.10
C TYR A 10 -4.43 3.60 9.02
N TYR A 11 -3.94 3.02 7.95
CA TYR A 11 -4.05 1.61 7.64
C TYR A 11 -2.67 0.97 7.73
N MET A 12 -2.58 -0.13 8.44
CA MET A 12 -1.37 -0.97 8.39
C MET A 12 -1.28 -1.66 7.02
N ILE A 13 -0.08 -2.17 6.70
CA ILE A 13 0.16 -2.89 5.44
C ILE A 13 -0.83 -4.03 5.18
N ALA A 14 -1.27 -4.72 6.24
CA ALA A 14 -2.26 -5.79 6.12
C ALA A 14 -3.62 -5.26 5.64
N GLU A 15 -4.12 -4.20 6.27
CA GLU A 15 -5.40 -3.57 5.93
C GLU A 15 -5.33 -2.94 4.53
N ALA A 16 -4.23 -2.24 4.20
CA ALA A 16 -4.03 -1.63 2.89
C ALA A 16 -4.03 -2.70 1.78
N CYS A 17 -3.42 -3.86 2.02
CA CYS A 17 -3.46 -4.99 1.11
C CYS A 17 -4.87 -5.57 0.94
N GLU A 18 -5.63 -5.71 2.03
CA GLU A 18 -7.00 -6.21 1.99
C GLU A 18 -7.92 -5.27 1.20
N LEU A 19 -7.84 -3.97 1.47
CA LEU A 19 -8.63 -2.93 0.78
C LEU A 19 -8.27 -2.78 -0.70
N ALA A 20 -6.99 -2.90 -1.04
CA ALA A 20 -6.53 -2.81 -2.43
C ALA A 20 -6.64 -4.12 -3.20
N GLY A 21 -6.96 -5.25 -2.55
CA GLY A 21 -7.04 -6.57 -3.17
C GLY A 21 -5.67 -7.15 -3.57
N THR A 22 -4.61 -6.88 -2.80
CA THR A 22 -3.26 -7.38 -3.05
C THR A 22 -2.71 -8.17 -1.86
N ARG A 23 -1.54 -8.78 -2.04
CA ARG A 23 -0.84 -9.51 -0.97
C ARG A 23 0.28 -8.66 -0.39
N ARG A 24 0.52 -8.79 0.92
CA ARG A 24 1.61 -8.12 1.64
C ARG A 24 2.97 -8.29 0.96
N ASN A 25 3.26 -9.51 0.48
CA ASN A 25 4.52 -9.81 -0.18
C ASN A 25 4.69 -9.02 -1.50
N THR A 26 3.61 -8.88 -2.28
CA THR A 26 3.60 -8.10 -3.53
C THR A 26 3.87 -6.62 -3.24
N LEU A 27 3.19 -6.05 -2.26
CA LEU A 27 3.39 -4.65 -1.87
C LEU A 27 4.81 -4.39 -1.35
N LEU A 28 5.31 -5.25 -0.45
CA LEU A 28 6.69 -5.12 0.06
C LEU A 28 7.72 -5.24 -1.07
N ARG A 29 7.51 -6.16 -2.01
CA ARG A 29 8.36 -6.29 -3.19
C ARG A 29 8.34 -5.03 -4.06
N TRP A 30 7.17 -4.45 -4.32
CA TRP A 30 7.07 -3.21 -5.11
C TRP A 30 7.74 -2.02 -4.44
N ILE A 31 7.63 -1.90 -3.11
CA ILE A 31 8.34 -0.87 -2.33
C ILE A 31 9.85 -1.08 -2.47
N ARG A 32 10.35 -2.32 -2.35
CA ARG A 32 11.77 -2.64 -2.51
C ARG A 32 12.30 -2.41 -3.92
N GLU A 33 11.48 -2.69 -4.94
CA GLU A 33 11.79 -2.45 -6.36
C GLU A 33 11.62 -0.97 -6.76
N GLY A 34 11.13 -0.10 -5.86
CA GLY A 34 10.83 1.31 -6.18
C GLY A 34 9.62 1.50 -7.09
N ARG A 35 8.83 0.45 -7.33
CA ARG A 35 7.62 0.48 -8.15
C ARG A 35 6.45 1.15 -7.45
N PHE A 36 6.39 1.08 -6.13
CA PHE A 36 5.42 1.78 -5.30
C PHE A 36 6.16 2.71 -4.32
N PRO A 37 5.77 3.99 -4.19
CA PRO A 37 6.44 4.90 -3.28
C PRO A 37 6.34 4.40 -1.83
N ASP A 38 7.43 4.50 -1.06
CA ASP A 38 7.41 4.16 0.37
C ASP A 38 6.49 5.15 1.11
N VAL A 39 5.91 4.68 2.22
CA VAL A 39 4.99 5.48 3.02
C VAL A 39 5.71 6.70 3.63
N LYS A 40 4.98 7.81 3.74
CA LYS A 40 5.50 9.03 4.37
C LYS A 40 5.52 8.95 5.90
N ILE A 41 4.67 8.09 6.48
CA ILE A 41 4.42 8.05 7.92
C ILE A 41 4.75 6.65 8.44
N ARG A 42 5.55 6.62 9.52
CA ARG A 42 5.85 5.41 10.27
C ARG A 42 5.45 5.60 11.72
N ASP A 43 4.84 4.58 12.30
CA ASP A 43 4.54 4.55 13.73
C ASP A 43 5.82 4.49 14.58
N ARG A 44 5.72 4.75 15.89
CA ARG A 44 6.84 4.63 16.85
C ARG A 44 7.56 3.27 16.80
N ASN A 45 6.83 2.23 16.43
CA ASN A 45 7.37 0.87 16.31
C ASN A 45 8.05 0.62 14.95
N GLY A 46 8.13 1.63 14.07
CA GLY A 46 8.68 1.52 12.72
C GLY A 46 7.71 0.95 11.68
N TRP A 47 6.42 0.82 12.02
CA TRP A 47 5.42 0.23 11.12
C TRP A 47 4.99 1.25 10.07
N ARG A 48 4.85 0.79 8.84
CA ARG A 48 4.40 1.62 7.72
C ARG A 48 2.90 1.89 7.85
N LEU A 49 2.54 3.17 7.92
CA LEU A 49 1.16 3.62 7.96
C LEU A 49 0.77 4.19 6.60
N PHE A 50 -0.30 3.65 6.03
CA PHE A 50 -0.88 4.05 4.76
C PHE A 50 -2.10 4.91 5.03
N VAL A 51 -2.29 5.98 4.26
CA VAL A 51 -3.55 6.76 4.28
C VAL A 51 -4.46 6.32 3.15
N GLU A 52 -5.71 6.78 3.16
CA GLU A 52 -6.70 6.45 2.12
C GLU A 52 -6.17 6.72 0.71
N GLY A 53 -5.51 7.86 0.48
CA GLY A 53 -4.91 8.20 -0.81
C GLY A 53 -3.79 7.23 -1.26
N ASP A 54 -3.07 6.59 -0.33
CA ASP A 54 -2.11 5.55 -0.69
C ASP A 54 -2.81 4.25 -1.10
N ILE A 55 -3.95 3.93 -0.47
CA ILE A 55 -4.77 2.76 -0.83
C ILE A 55 -5.37 2.94 -2.22
N GLU A 56 -5.86 4.14 -2.55
CA GLU A 56 -6.38 4.44 -3.89
C GLU A 56 -5.29 4.26 -4.96
N ARG A 57 -4.09 4.78 -4.70
CA ARG A 57 -2.92 4.59 -5.57
C ARG A 57 -2.53 3.13 -5.70
N LEU A 58 -2.54 2.39 -4.59
CA LEU A 58 -2.24 0.97 -4.59
C LEU A 58 -3.27 0.19 -5.39
N ARG A 59 -4.56 0.49 -5.21
CA ARG A 59 -5.66 -0.12 -5.95
C ARG A 59 -5.57 0.18 -7.43
N ALA A 60 -5.19 1.39 -7.81
CA ALA A 60 -4.94 1.76 -9.21
C ALA A 60 -3.80 0.91 -9.81
N GLU A 61 -2.68 0.75 -9.09
CA GLU A 61 -1.55 -0.07 -9.57
C GLU A 61 -1.85 -1.57 -9.59
N VAL A 62 -2.66 -2.08 -8.67
CA VAL A 62 -3.11 -3.48 -8.65
C VAL A 62 -4.04 -3.77 -9.83
N ASN A 63 -4.96 -2.85 -10.13
CA ASN A 63 -5.86 -2.96 -11.28
C ASN A 63 -5.20 -2.58 -12.61
N LYS A 64 -3.96 -2.12 -12.59
CA LYS A 64 -3.20 -1.81 -13.80
C LYS A 64 -2.83 -3.11 -14.51
N ILE A 65 -3.64 -3.46 -15.51
CA ILE A 65 -3.37 -4.60 -16.38
C ILE A 65 -2.06 -4.32 -17.12
N LYS A 66 -0.99 -5.00 -16.73
CA LYS A 66 0.20 -5.11 -17.58
C LYS A 66 -0.16 -6.06 -18.72
N ARG A 67 -0.32 -5.54 -19.93
CA ARG A 67 -0.23 -6.38 -21.14
C ARG A 67 1.15 -7.02 -21.11
N ILE A 68 1.19 -8.34 -21.03
CA ILE A 68 2.41 -9.10 -21.29
C ILE A 68 2.48 -9.16 -22.82
N GLU A 69 3.28 -8.29 -23.44
CA GLU A 69 3.71 -8.54 -24.81
C GLU A 69 4.62 -9.77 -24.75
N ARG A 70 4.10 -10.89 -25.26
CA ARG A 70 4.92 -12.04 -25.60
C ARG A 70 5.55 -11.72 -26.95
N GLU A 71 6.87 -11.53 -26.96
CA GLU A 71 7.71 -11.65 -28.16
C GLU A 71 7.78 -13.10 -28.64
#